data_AF-A0A1E3KEZ9-F1
#
_entry.id   AF-A0A1E3KEZ9-F1
#
_cell.length_a   1.000
_cell.length_b   1.000
_cell.length_c   1.000
_cell.angle_alpha   90.00
_cell.angle_beta   90.00
_cell.angle_gamma   90.00
#
_symmetry.space_group_name_H-M   'P 1'
#
loop_
_entity.id
_entity.type
_entity.pdbx_description
1 polymer ?
#
loop_
_entity_poly.entity_id
_entity_poly.type
_entity_poly.pdbx_seq_one_letter_code
_entity_poly.pdbx_strand_id
1 'polypeptide(L)'
;MSSTLPTALHEASDPMQVTSKWGLLRPAYGPKRLAIKNHFVAMIGEFVGTTLFILFCLGGTHVALLSATSITGDADAPLNTSSLFYIALSFGLSLTVNVWIFFRVSGGLFNPAVSLGMTLAGCLPPLRGALLAVAQILGGMTGAAIADALVPGHLNAGTALGGGASIAQGLFIEVFLTALLMLTIFFLAAEKHKATFMAPLGIGMALFIAEIVGVYFTGGSLNPARSFGPAVVTHDFPGYHWIYWVGPCIGSSLAAGFYRFLKWLEYETVLGPEDPVEQRPLLSPSASQAPSSPVTTKSEQEAVSHNEAVQWATKGPGEMKVTGPGLGDLETDGPRENLHDLNQYPGRMNARLEKIEKLLAQLVETRRSGVETSPV
;
A
#
# COMPACT_ATOMS: atom_id res chain seq x y z
N MET A 1 -46.18 -38.40 19.09
CA MET A 1 -44.89 -39.10 18.94
C MET A 1 -43.92 -38.19 18.19
N SER A 2 -42.62 -38.36 18.39
CA SER A 2 -41.56 -37.41 17.98
C SER A 2 -41.14 -37.53 16.51
N SER A 3 -40.87 -36.39 15.86
CA SER A 3 -39.70 -36.15 14.98
C SER A 3 -39.74 -34.70 14.45
N THR A 4 -39.00 -33.75 15.05
CA THR A 4 -37.65 -33.31 14.64
C THR A 4 -37.53 -32.80 13.20
N LEU A 5 -37.53 -31.47 13.05
CA LEU A 5 -36.88 -30.75 11.94
C LEU A 5 -35.38 -31.07 11.87
N PRO A 6 -34.74 -30.88 10.70
CA PRO A 6 -33.95 -29.65 10.57
C PRO A 6 -34.15 -28.89 9.26
N THR A 7 -34.08 -27.57 9.42
CA THR A 7 -34.03 -26.55 8.38
C THR A 7 -32.85 -26.75 7.43
N ALA A 8 -33.11 -27.02 6.15
CA ALA A 8 -32.11 -26.84 5.09
C ALA A 8 -32.21 -25.41 4.56
N LEU A 9 -31.51 -24.47 5.21
CA LEU A 9 -31.22 -23.18 4.59
C LEU A 9 -30.35 -23.44 3.36
N HIS A 10 -30.74 -22.86 2.22
CA HIS A 10 -29.84 -22.77 1.07
C HIS A 10 -28.58 -22.00 1.52
N GLU A 11 -27.45 -22.69 1.63
CA GLU A 11 -26.14 -22.03 1.54
C GLU A 11 -26.04 -21.42 0.14
N ALA A 12 -26.42 -20.16 0.04
CA ALA A 12 -26.00 -19.30 -1.05
C ALA A 12 -24.49 -19.10 -0.90
N SER A 13 -23.72 -20.01 -1.48
CA SER A 13 -22.28 -19.82 -1.65
C SER A 13 -22.08 -18.50 -2.39
N ASP A 14 -21.47 -17.54 -1.71
CA ASP A 14 -21.25 -16.19 -2.25
C ASP A 14 -20.50 -16.30 -3.59
N PRO A 15 -21.12 -15.95 -4.74
CA PRO A 15 -20.52 -16.17 -6.05
C PRO A 15 -19.33 -15.25 -6.35
N MET A 16 -18.88 -14.45 -5.37
CA MET A 16 -17.95 -13.35 -5.56
C MET A 16 -16.46 -13.72 -5.40
N GLN A 17 -16.09 -14.85 -4.78
CA GLN A 17 -14.66 -15.21 -4.58
C GLN A 17 -14.36 -16.71 -4.81
N VAL A 18 -13.52 -17.00 -5.81
CA VAL A 18 -12.95 -18.34 -6.02
C VAL A 18 -11.52 -18.34 -5.50
N THR A 19 -11.26 -19.05 -4.41
CA THR A 19 -9.91 -19.30 -3.92
C THR A 19 -9.14 -20.19 -4.89
N SER A 20 -7.87 -19.87 -5.16
CA SER A 20 -6.99 -20.78 -5.88
C SER A 20 -6.47 -21.88 -4.94
N LYS A 21 -5.87 -22.94 -5.51
CA LYS A 21 -5.17 -23.99 -4.74
C LYS A 21 -4.01 -23.48 -3.85
N TRP A 22 -3.66 -22.20 -3.92
CA TRP A 22 -2.56 -21.56 -3.20
C TRP A 22 -3.03 -20.47 -2.23
N GLY A 23 -4.32 -20.47 -1.84
CA GLY A 23 -4.93 -19.43 -0.99
C GLY A 23 -5.17 -18.08 -1.69
N LEU A 24 -4.48 -17.80 -2.80
CA LEU A 24 -4.65 -16.56 -3.56
C LEU A 24 -6.08 -16.41 -4.10
N LEU A 25 -6.70 -15.27 -3.83
CA LEU A 25 -8.04 -14.90 -4.31
C LEU A 25 -8.02 -14.67 -5.83
N ARG A 26 -8.85 -15.40 -6.58
CA ARG A 26 -9.04 -15.13 -8.01
C ARG A 26 -10.15 -14.09 -8.18
N PRO A 27 -9.92 -13.00 -8.94
CA PRO A 27 -10.99 -12.08 -9.28
C PRO A 27 -12.03 -12.79 -10.15
N ALA A 28 -13.26 -12.91 -9.66
CA ALA A 28 -14.39 -13.35 -10.46
C ALA A 28 -14.71 -12.28 -11.51
N TYR A 29 -14.39 -12.57 -12.78
CA TYR A 29 -14.73 -11.67 -13.88
C TYR A 29 -16.23 -11.78 -14.16
N GLY A 30 -16.97 -10.71 -13.83
CA GLY A 30 -18.37 -10.56 -14.23
C GLY A 30 -18.54 -10.39 -15.76
N PRO A 31 -19.66 -9.83 -16.25
CA PRO A 31 -19.96 -9.72 -17.67
C PRO A 31 -18.80 -9.15 -18.49
N LYS A 32 -18.60 -9.61 -19.75
CA LYS A 32 -17.44 -9.21 -20.60
C LYS A 32 -17.17 -7.70 -20.63
N ARG A 33 -18.22 -6.88 -20.65
CA ARG A 33 -18.13 -5.40 -20.57
C ARG A 33 -17.46 -4.89 -19.28
N LEU A 34 -17.75 -5.52 -18.14
CA LEU A 34 -17.12 -5.21 -16.85
C LEU A 34 -15.65 -5.64 -16.83
N ALA A 35 -15.30 -6.79 -17.42
CA ALA A 35 -13.91 -7.21 -17.56
C ALA A 35 -13.09 -6.20 -18.39
N ILE A 36 -13.59 -5.77 -19.55
CA ILE A 36 -12.94 -4.75 -20.40
C ILE A 36 -12.77 -3.43 -19.63
N LYS A 37 -13.82 -2.96 -18.94
CA LYS A 37 -13.74 -1.76 -18.07
C LYS A 37 -12.64 -1.89 -17.01
N ASN A 38 -12.53 -3.05 -16.37
CA ASN A 38 -11.54 -3.28 -15.31
C ASN A 38 -10.10 -3.37 -15.85
N HIS A 39 -9.90 -3.90 -17.06
CA HIS A 39 -8.61 -3.82 -17.74
C HIS A 39 -8.23 -2.35 -18.02
N PHE A 40 -9.16 -1.58 -18.61
CA PHE A 40 -8.94 -0.16 -18.92
C PHE A 40 -8.62 0.70 -17.69
N VAL A 41 -9.38 0.55 -16.60
CA VAL A 41 -9.12 1.27 -15.32
C VAL A 41 -7.73 0.95 -14.77
N ALA A 42 -7.31 -0.31 -14.80
CA ALA A 42 -5.97 -0.69 -14.33
C ALA A 42 -4.86 -0.18 -15.27
N MET A 43 -5.08 -0.18 -16.59
CA MET A 43 -4.12 0.41 -17.54
C MET A 43 -3.94 1.92 -17.33
N ILE A 44 -5.02 2.67 -17.05
CA ILE A 44 -4.91 4.09 -16.69
C ILE A 44 -4.14 4.27 -15.37
N GLY A 45 -4.47 3.49 -14.35
CA GLY A 45 -3.77 3.53 -13.06
C GLY A 45 -2.27 3.29 -13.19
N GLU A 46 -1.87 2.28 -13.96
CA GLU A 46 -0.46 2.01 -14.27
C GLU A 46 0.18 3.09 -15.13
N PHE A 47 -0.48 3.56 -16.20
CA PHE A 47 0.07 4.60 -17.07
C PHE A 47 0.34 5.90 -16.30
N VAL A 48 -0.65 6.42 -15.56
CA VAL A 48 -0.52 7.67 -14.81
C VAL A 48 0.44 7.50 -13.64
N GLY A 49 0.33 6.40 -12.89
CA GLY A 49 1.20 6.15 -11.75
C GLY A 49 2.66 5.89 -12.14
N THR A 50 2.94 5.19 -13.25
CA THR A 50 4.31 5.09 -13.79
C THR A 50 4.78 6.45 -14.30
N THR A 51 3.93 7.23 -14.99
CA THR A 51 4.29 8.59 -15.45
C THR A 51 4.76 9.45 -14.29
N LEU A 52 3.99 9.49 -13.18
CA LEU A 52 4.34 10.26 -11.99
C LEU A 52 5.55 9.69 -11.24
N PHE A 53 5.63 8.36 -11.09
CA PHE A 53 6.78 7.70 -10.46
C PHE A 53 8.08 8.09 -11.19
N ILE A 54 8.09 7.92 -12.51
CA ILE A 54 9.25 8.18 -13.37
C ILE A 54 9.58 9.67 -13.45
N LEU A 55 8.57 10.55 -13.55
CA LEU A 55 8.78 12.01 -13.53
C LEU A 55 9.55 12.46 -12.27
N PHE A 56 9.10 12.08 -11.08
CA PHE A 56 9.71 12.55 -9.85
C PHE A 56 11.06 11.91 -9.54
N CYS A 57 11.27 10.61 -9.85
CA CYS A 57 12.58 9.99 -9.59
C CYS A 57 13.66 10.44 -10.58
N LEU A 58 13.33 10.63 -11.86
CA LEU A 58 14.27 11.16 -12.85
C LEU A 58 14.55 12.65 -12.61
N GLY A 59 13.54 13.44 -12.22
CA GLY A 59 13.73 14.83 -11.82
C GLY A 59 14.70 14.96 -10.63
N GLY A 60 14.52 14.13 -9.59
CA GLY A 60 15.46 14.06 -8.47
C GLY A 60 16.87 13.60 -8.89
N THR A 61 16.95 12.64 -9.81
CA THR A 61 18.24 12.17 -10.35
C THR A 61 18.99 13.27 -11.09
N HIS A 62 18.29 14.00 -11.95
CA HIS A 62 18.85 15.12 -12.69
C HIS A 62 19.38 16.21 -11.75
N VAL A 63 18.60 16.61 -10.73
CA VAL A 63 19.01 17.59 -9.72
C VAL A 63 20.28 17.15 -8.98
N ALA A 64 20.39 15.87 -8.61
CA ALA A 64 21.58 15.34 -7.94
C ALA A 64 22.85 15.36 -8.81
N LEU A 65 22.70 15.40 -10.13
CA LEU A 65 23.78 15.35 -11.12
C LEU A 65 24.13 16.71 -11.75
N LEU A 66 23.42 17.80 -11.40
CA LEU A 66 23.73 19.16 -11.85
C LEU A 66 25.13 19.63 -11.41
N SER A 67 25.64 19.13 -10.27
CA SER A 67 26.90 19.56 -9.65
C SER A 67 28.12 18.77 -10.12
N ALA A 68 28.45 18.88 -11.42
CA ALA A 68 29.77 18.63 -12.03
C ALA A 68 30.63 17.45 -11.48
N THR A 69 30.00 16.35 -11.07
CA THR A 69 30.63 15.07 -10.77
C THR A 69 29.83 14.01 -11.52
N SER A 70 30.28 13.72 -12.73
CA SER A 70 29.65 12.77 -13.65
C SER A 70 29.81 11.33 -13.19
N ILE A 71 28.99 10.92 -12.21
CA ILE A 71 28.85 9.51 -11.83
C ILE A 71 28.37 8.67 -13.03
N THR A 72 27.69 9.30 -13.97
CA THR A 72 27.36 8.77 -15.30
C THR A 72 28.58 8.79 -16.24
N GLY A 73 29.54 7.88 -16.00
CA GLY A 73 30.50 7.45 -17.04
C GLY A 73 31.97 7.82 -16.86
N ASP A 74 32.36 8.59 -15.84
CA ASP A 74 33.78 8.77 -15.51
C ASP A 74 34.20 7.80 -14.40
N ALA A 75 35.12 6.89 -14.71
CA ALA A 75 35.59 5.85 -13.78
C ALA A 75 36.57 6.41 -12.73
N ASP A 76 37.17 7.57 -12.98
CA ASP A 76 38.15 8.22 -12.10
C ASP A 76 37.51 9.33 -11.24
N ALA A 77 36.21 9.64 -11.45
CA ALA A 77 35.49 10.60 -10.63
C ALA A 77 35.26 10.08 -9.20
N PRO A 78 35.52 10.88 -8.15
CA PRO A 78 35.37 10.44 -6.77
C PRO A 78 33.89 10.14 -6.43
N LEU A 79 33.66 9.02 -5.75
CA LEU A 79 32.35 8.54 -5.31
C LEU A 79 31.61 9.58 -4.46
N ASN A 80 30.62 10.26 -5.07
CA ASN A 80 29.79 11.24 -4.38
C ASN A 80 28.58 10.56 -3.71
N THR A 81 28.80 10.04 -2.50
CA THR A 81 27.79 9.31 -1.72
C THR A 81 26.54 10.15 -1.37
N SER A 82 26.69 11.47 -1.24
CA SER A 82 25.57 12.39 -1.01
C SER A 82 24.62 12.45 -2.21
N SER A 83 25.16 12.55 -3.43
CA SER A 83 24.34 12.49 -4.65
C SER A 83 23.70 11.13 -4.83
N LEU A 84 24.43 10.03 -4.59
CA LEU A 84 23.87 8.66 -4.65
C LEU A 84 22.71 8.45 -3.66
N PHE A 85 22.85 8.96 -2.43
CA PHE A 85 21.79 8.91 -1.43
C PHE A 85 20.56 9.74 -1.85
N TYR A 86 20.76 10.92 -2.43
CA TYR A 86 19.67 11.75 -2.96
C TYR A 86 18.92 11.05 -4.08
N ILE A 87 19.64 10.41 -5.02
CA ILE A 87 19.05 9.63 -6.12
C ILE A 87 18.21 8.49 -5.54
N ALA A 88 18.80 7.67 -4.67
CA ALA A 88 18.11 6.54 -4.06
C ALA A 88 16.84 6.96 -3.30
N LEU A 89 16.92 8.04 -2.51
CA LEU A 89 15.77 8.60 -1.78
C LEU A 89 14.67 9.09 -2.74
N SER A 90 15.05 9.73 -3.84
CA SER A 90 14.12 10.19 -4.88
C SER A 90 13.35 9.02 -5.52
N PHE A 91 14.04 7.92 -5.84
CA PHE A 91 13.41 6.69 -6.35
C PHE A 91 12.48 6.05 -5.31
N GLY A 92 12.97 5.80 -4.10
CA GLY A 92 12.20 5.12 -3.05
C GLY A 92 10.96 5.88 -2.59
N LEU A 93 11.07 7.20 -2.38
CA LEU A 93 9.92 8.03 -2.01
C LEU A 93 8.94 8.22 -3.17
N SER A 94 9.43 8.43 -4.40
CA SER A 94 8.56 8.52 -5.58
C SER A 94 7.74 7.24 -5.77
N LEU A 95 8.37 6.06 -5.61
CA LEU A 95 7.63 4.79 -5.65
C LEU A 95 6.65 4.69 -4.47
N THR A 96 7.09 4.97 -3.24
CA THR A 96 6.23 4.93 -2.04
C THR A 96 4.93 5.70 -2.25
N VAL A 97 5.03 6.97 -2.65
CA VAL A 97 3.89 7.89 -2.79
C VAL A 97 2.97 7.42 -3.90
N ASN A 98 3.50 7.12 -5.08
CA ASN A 98 2.67 6.72 -6.22
C ASN A 98 2.02 5.36 -6.00
N VAL A 99 2.72 4.40 -5.38
CA VAL A 99 2.11 3.10 -5.05
C VAL A 99 0.97 3.32 -4.08
N TRP A 100 1.12 4.19 -3.07
CA TRP A 100 0.05 4.51 -2.12
C TRP A 100 -1.21 5.07 -2.80
N ILE A 101 -1.03 5.98 -3.77
CA ILE A 101 -2.14 6.60 -4.51
C ILE A 101 -2.89 5.57 -5.35
N PHE A 102 -2.19 4.72 -6.11
CA PHE A 102 -2.81 3.80 -7.07
C PHE A 102 -2.98 2.35 -6.59
N PHE A 103 -2.60 2.03 -5.35
CA PHE A 103 -2.70 0.68 -4.77
C PHE A 103 -4.09 0.06 -4.94
N ARG A 104 -5.15 0.88 -4.75
CA ARG A 104 -6.56 0.47 -4.89
C ARG A 104 -7.13 0.63 -6.30
N VAL A 105 -6.37 1.16 -7.25
CA VAL A 105 -6.80 1.40 -8.65
C VAL A 105 -6.31 0.28 -9.57
N SER A 106 -5.00 0.03 -9.57
CA SER A 106 -4.35 -0.99 -10.42
C SER A 106 -3.55 -2.03 -9.62
N GLY A 107 -3.19 -1.70 -8.38
CA GLY A 107 -2.20 -2.41 -7.57
C GLY A 107 -0.88 -1.64 -7.44
N GLY A 108 -0.64 -0.63 -8.30
CA GLY A 108 0.58 0.18 -8.30
C GLY A 108 1.84 -0.64 -8.61
N LEU A 109 1.85 -1.37 -9.73
CA LEU A 109 2.97 -2.27 -10.07
C LEU A 109 4.15 -1.49 -10.67
N PHE A 110 3.85 -0.52 -11.53
CA PHE A 110 4.70 0.44 -12.23
C PHE A 110 5.95 -0.05 -12.94
N ASN A 111 6.10 -1.37 -13.10
CA ASN A 111 7.30 -2.02 -13.57
C ASN A 111 6.93 -3.29 -14.35
N PRO A 112 7.33 -3.42 -15.64
CA PRO A 112 7.08 -4.62 -16.43
C PRO A 112 7.62 -5.91 -15.81
N ALA A 113 8.75 -5.86 -15.08
CA ALA A 113 9.30 -7.00 -14.37
C ALA A 113 8.43 -7.39 -13.15
N VAL A 114 7.83 -6.43 -12.46
CA VAL A 114 6.86 -6.71 -11.38
C VAL A 114 5.58 -7.31 -11.96
N SER A 115 5.08 -6.78 -13.08
CA SER A 115 3.94 -7.36 -13.81
C SER A 115 4.21 -8.82 -14.24
N LEU A 116 5.44 -9.12 -14.68
CA LEU A 116 5.89 -10.49 -14.98
C LEU A 116 5.93 -11.36 -13.71
N GLY A 117 6.62 -10.94 -12.65
CA GLY A 117 6.73 -11.69 -11.40
C GLY A 117 5.36 -12.02 -10.79
N MET A 118 4.46 -11.04 -10.72
CA MET A 118 3.07 -11.24 -10.27
C MET A 118 2.30 -12.21 -11.18
N THR A 119 2.60 -12.25 -12.47
CA THR A 119 2.00 -13.22 -13.41
C THR A 119 2.53 -14.64 -13.16
N LEU A 120 3.86 -14.80 -12.99
CA LEU A 120 4.51 -16.09 -12.74
C LEU A 120 4.13 -16.71 -11.37
N ALA A 121 3.86 -15.86 -10.38
CA ALA A 121 3.32 -16.26 -9.09
C ALA A 121 1.82 -16.65 -9.14
N GLY A 122 1.11 -16.32 -10.23
CA GLY A 122 -0.33 -16.54 -10.37
C GLY A 122 -1.21 -15.47 -9.70
N CYS A 123 -0.62 -14.38 -9.22
CA CYS A 123 -1.31 -13.24 -8.60
C CYS A 123 -1.96 -12.30 -9.64
N LEU A 124 -1.46 -12.30 -10.88
CA LEU A 124 -1.95 -11.47 -11.98
C LEU A 124 -2.24 -12.34 -13.23
N PRO A 125 -3.42 -12.24 -13.87
CA PRO A 125 -3.70 -13.00 -15.09
C PRO A 125 -2.81 -12.54 -16.26
N PRO A 126 -2.25 -13.44 -17.09
CA PRO A 126 -1.24 -13.10 -18.10
C PRO A 126 -1.62 -11.98 -19.08
N LEU A 127 -2.87 -11.98 -19.57
CA LEU A 127 -3.38 -10.90 -20.43
C LEU A 127 -3.36 -9.55 -19.71
N ARG A 128 -3.69 -9.50 -18.41
CA ARG A 128 -3.61 -8.26 -17.63
C ARG A 128 -2.15 -7.86 -17.45
N GLY A 129 -1.25 -8.80 -17.10
CA GLY A 129 0.19 -8.55 -17.01
C GLY A 129 0.77 -7.91 -18.27
N ALA A 130 0.46 -8.44 -19.45
CA ALA A 130 0.90 -7.88 -20.73
C ALA A 130 0.34 -6.46 -20.98
N LEU A 131 -0.96 -6.24 -20.73
CA LEU A 131 -1.60 -4.92 -20.89
C LEU A 131 -1.02 -3.87 -19.93
N LEU A 132 -0.72 -4.25 -18.68
CA LEU A 132 -0.08 -3.36 -17.71
C LEU A 132 1.38 -3.08 -18.08
N ALA A 133 2.14 -4.07 -18.56
CA ALA A 133 3.52 -3.87 -19.04
C ALA A 133 3.59 -2.82 -20.18
N VAL A 134 2.66 -2.87 -21.13
CA VAL A 134 2.56 -1.84 -22.20
C VAL A 134 2.23 -0.46 -21.61
N ALA A 135 1.24 -0.38 -20.70
CA ALA A 135 0.88 0.88 -20.05
C ALA A 135 2.04 1.49 -19.23
N GLN A 136 2.83 0.65 -18.56
CA GLN A 136 4.02 1.02 -17.80
C GLN A 136 5.13 1.56 -18.70
N ILE A 137 5.41 0.89 -19.84
CA ILE A 137 6.42 1.37 -20.81
C ILE A 137 6.01 2.75 -21.37
N LEU A 138 4.75 2.91 -21.78
CA LEU A 138 4.23 4.19 -22.26
C LEU A 138 4.25 5.27 -21.17
N GLY A 139 3.95 4.91 -19.92
CA GLY A 139 4.05 5.82 -18.77
C GLY A 139 5.49 6.23 -18.48
N GLY A 140 6.46 5.32 -18.62
CA GLY A 140 7.88 5.62 -18.44
C GLY A 140 8.43 6.57 -19.51
N MET A 141 8.05 6.35 -20.78
CA MET A 141 8.34 7.30 -21.87
C MET A 141 7.73 8.68 -21.59
N THR A 142 6.47 8.71 -21.16
CA THR A 142 5.75 9.97 -20.88
C THR A 142 6.36 10.72 -19.70
N GLY A 143 6.68 10.02 -18.60
CA GLY A 143 7.31 10.60 -17.41
C GLY A 143 8.70 11.16 -17.70
N ALA A 144 9.50 10.44 -18.49
CA ALA A 144 10.81 10.92 -18.94
C ALA A 144 10.70 12.13 -19.88
N ALA A 145 9.75 12.14 -20.82
CA ALA A 145 9.55 13.27 -21.74
C ALA A 145 9.09 14.55 -21.00
N ILE A 146 8.22 14.39 -19.99
CA ILE A 146 7.83 15.52 -19.12
C ILE A 146 9.02 15.98 -18.27
N ALA A 147 9.85 15.07 -17.75
CA ALA A 147 11.04 15.43 -16.98
C ALA A 147 12.05 16.23 -17.82
N ASP A 148 12.36 15.78 -19.04
CA ASP A 148 13.24 16.48 -19.98
C ASP A 148 12.70 17.88 -20.35
N ALA A 149 11.41 18.00 -20.64
CA ALA A 149 10.78 19.27 -20.98
C ALA A 149 10.68 20.28 -19.82
N LEU A 150 10.88 19.85 -18.57
CA LEU A 150 10.79 20.71 -17.37
C LEU A 150 12.15 21.17 -16.84
N VAL A 151 13.26 20.52 -17.24
CA VAL A 151 14.60 20.85 -16.73
C VAL A 151 15.39 21.75 -17.69
N PRO A 152 16.32 22.59 -17.18
CA PRO A 152 17.25 23.31 -18.04
C PRO A 152 18.27 22.35 -18.69
N GLY A 153 18.31 22.30 -20.02
CA GLY A 153 19.22 21.44 -20.77
C GLY A 153 18.56 20.12 -21.18
N HIS A 154 19.27 19.00 -21.06
CA HIS A 154 18.76 17.66 -21.35
C HIS A 154 18.77 16.79 -20.09
N LEU A 155 17.85 15.83 -20.03
CA LEU A 155 17.63 14.94 -18.91
C LEU A 155 18.81 13.97 -18.67
N ASN A 156 19.78 14.39 -17.88
CA ASN A 156 20.78 13.47 -17.32
C ASN A 156 20.17 12.59 -16.20
N ALA A 157 19.49 11.50 -16.56
CA ALA A 157 18.93 10.52 -15.62
C ALA A 157 18.83 9.07 -16.18
N GLY A 158 19.52 8.80 -17.30
CA GLY A 158 19.56 7.47 -17.92
C GLY A 158 20.32 6.41 -17.10
N THR A 159 20.08 5.14 -17.39
CA THR A 159 20.81 4.02 -16.76
C THR A 159 22.02 3.64 -17.61
N ALA A 160 23.22 3.76 -17.03
CA ALA A 160 24.48 3.40 -17.65
C ALA A 160 25.36 2.60 -16.67
N LEU A 161 26.28 1.79 -17.19
CA LEU A 161 27.30 1.14 -16.36
C LEU A 161 28.31 2.17 -15.84
N GLY A 162 28.67 2.04 -14.57
CA GLY A 162 29.59 2.94 -13.86
C GLY A 162 30.51 2.16 -12.92
N GLY A 163 31.46 2.87 -12.27
CA GLY A 163 32.31 2.30 -11.24
C GLY A 163 33.17 1.09 -11.67
N GLY A 164 33.49 0.97 -12.97
CA GLY A 164 34.23 -0.16 -13.53
C GLY A 164 33.43 -1.47 -13.67
N ALA A 165 32.11 -1.45 -13.49
CA ALA A 165 31.27 -2.65 -13.62
C ALA A 165 31.24 -3.18 -15.07
N SER A 166 31.60 -4.44 -15.25
CA SER A 166 31.40 -5.15 -16.52
C SER A 166 29.92 -5.41 -16.81
N ILE A 167 29.57 -5.66 -18.08
CA ILE A 167 28.21 -6.01 -18.52
C ILE A 167 27.65 -7.20 -17.72
N ALA A 168 28.49 -8.20 -17.41
CA ALA A 168 28.10 -9.37 -16.62
C ALA A 168 27.80 -9.00 -15.16
N GLN A 169 28.65 -8.17 -14.52
CA GLN A 169 28.40 -7.68 -13.16
C GLN A 169 27.11 -6.84 -13.12
N GLY A 170 26.92 -5.91 -14.06
CA GLY A 170 25.72 -5.10 -14.15
C GLY A 170 24.44 -5.94 -14.33
N LEU A 171 24.48 -6.97 -15.18
CA LEU A 171 23.37 -7.92 -15.31
C LEU A 171 23.02 -8.59 -13.97
N PHE A 172 24.00 -9.15 -13.26
CA PHE A 172 23.75 -9.84 -11.99
C PHE A 172 23.34 -8.89 -10.86
N ILE A 173 23.86 -7.65 -10.84
CA ILE A 173 23.37 -6.59 -9.95
C ILE A 173 21.87 -6.39 -10.20
N GLU A 174 21.45 -6.10 -11.43
CA GLU A 174 20.03 -5.89 -11.78
C GLU A 174 19.14 -7.10 -11.44
N VAL A 175 19.64 -8.34 -11.57
CA VAL A 175 18.94 -9.55 -11.10
C VAL A 175 18.65 -9.49 -9.61
N PHE A 176 19.65 -9.25 -8.76
CA PHE A 176 19.47 -9.30 -7.30
C PHE A 176 18.71 -8.08 -6.76
N LEU A 177 18.94 -6.89 -7.33
CA LEU A 177 18.17 -5.69 -6.97
C LEU A 177 16.67 -5.87 -7.27
N THR A 178 16.33 -6.41 -8.45
CA THR A 178 14.93 -6.69 -8.81
C THR A 178 14.35 -7.84 -7.99
N ALA A 179 15.15 -8.86 -7.66
CA ALA A 179 14.69 -9.95 -6.80
C ALA A 179 14.32 -9.46 -5.40
N LEU A 180 15.10 -8.56 -4.80
CA LEU A 180 14.78 -7.91 -3.53
C LEU A 180 13.43 -7.18 -3.60
N LEU A 181 13.26 -6.29 -4.57
CA LEU A 181 12.02 -5.53 -4.78
C LEU A 181 10.81 -6.47 -4.95
N MET A 182 10.96 -7.52 -5.77
CA MET A 182 9.87 -8.45 -6.05
C MET A 182 9.51 -9.32 -4.84
N LEU A 183 10.48 -9.76 -4.02
CA LEU A 183 10.22 -10.46 -2.77
C LEU A 183 9.44 -9.57 -1.79
N THR A 184 9.83 -8.30 -1.63
CA THR A 184 9.08 -7.34 -0.81
C THR A 184 7.63 -7.18 -1.28
N ILE A 185 7.40 -7.11 -2.59
CA ILE A 185 6.05 -7.03 -3.17
C ILE A 185 5.23 -8.30 -2.85
N PHE A 186 5.83 -9.49 -2.95
CA PHE A 186 5.11 -10.71 -2.59
C PHE A 186 4.70 -10.74 -1.12
N PHE A 187 5.65 -10.55 -0.20
CA PHE A 187 5.38 -10.73 1.24
C PHE A 187 4.59 -9.59 1.89
N LEU A 188 4.61 -8.37 1.33
CA LEU A 188 3.82 -7.26 1.87
C LEU A 188 2.51 -6.99 1.13
N ALA A 189 2.46 -7.18 -0.20
CA ALA A 189 1.31 -6.79 -1.02
C ALA A 189 0.55 -7.97 -1.63
N ALA A 190 1.21 -9.05 -2.06
CA ALA A 190 0.50 -10.22 -2.58
C ALA A 190 -0.14 -11.03 -1.45
N GLU A 191 0.63 -11.33 -0.41
CA GLU A 191 0.14 -11.93 0.82
C GLU A 191 -0.79 -10.96 1.59
N LYS A 192 -1.81 -11.50 2.25
CA LYS A 192 -2.84 -10.71 2.95
C LYS A 192 -2.74 -10.93 4.45
N HIS A 193 -2.24 -9.93 5.15
CA HIS A 193 -2.00 -9.93 6.59
C HIS A 193 -2.30 -8.54 7.18
N LYS A 194 -2.26 -8.42 8.52
CA LYS A 194 -2.67 -7.20 9.24
C LYS A 194 -1.91 -5.92 8.82
N ALA A 195 -0.72 -6.04 8.25
CA ALA A 195 0.11 -4.92 7.80
C ALA A 195 0.13 -4.68 6.27
N THR A 196 -0.66 -5.39 5.46
CA THR A 196 -0.72 -5.20 3.99
C THR A 196 -1.04 -3.76 3.56
N PHE A 197 -1.70 -2.96 4.41
CA PHE A 197 -1.95 -1.53 4.12
C PHE A 197 -0.68 -0.66 4.12
N MET A 198 0.39 -1.12 4.78
CA MET A 198 1.71 -0.48 4.81
C MET A 198 2.64 -0.96 3.68
N ALA A 199 2.19 -1.88 2.82
CA ALA A 199 2.99 -2.40 1.73
C ALA A 199 3.61 -1.33 0.82
N PRO A 200 2.94 -0.21 0.46
CA PRO A 200 3.56 0.84 -0.34
C PRO A 200 4.84 1.42 0.28
N LEU A 201 4.89 1.56 1.61
CA LEU A 201 6.09 2.00 2.33
C LEU A 201 7.23 1.00 2.19
N GLY A 202 6.97 -0.27 2.48
CA GLY A 202 7.99 -1.31 2.42
C GLY A 202 8.53 -1.51 1.00
N ILE A 203 7.67 -1.44 -0.02
CA ILE A 203 8.04 -1.53 -1.43
C ILE A 203 8.96 -0.38 -1.85
N GLY A 204 8.63 0.86 -1.47
CA GLY A 204 9.50 2.00 -1.76
C GLY A 204 10.81 1.99 -0.97
N MET A 205 10.81 1.49 0.27
CA MET A 205 12.04 1.28 1.04
C MET A 205 12.93 0.16 0.47
N ALA A 206 12.35 -0.87 -0.14
CA ALA A 206 13.11 -1.89 -0.86
C ALA A 206 13.78 -1.33 -2.12
N LEU A 207 13.07 -0.47 -2.88
CA LEU A 207 13.68 0.27 -3.99
C LEU A 207 14.80 1.20 -3.48
N PHE A 208 14.57 1.98 -2.42
CA PHE A 208 15.58 2.84 -1.81
C PHE A 208 16.89 2.10 -1.49
N ILE A 209 16.80 0.95 -0.81
CA ILE A 209 17.96 0.12 -0.47
C ILE A 209 18.63 -0.43 -1.74
N ALA A 210 17.84 -0.84 -2.73
CA ALA A 210 18.38 -1.33 -3.99
C ALA A 210 19.13 -0.25 -4.78
N GLU A 211 18.63 0.98 -4.79
CA GLU A 211 19.26 2.13 -5.46
C GLU A 211 20.57 2.55 -4.76
N ILE A 212 20.63 2.51 -3.41
CA ILE A 212 21.88 2.71 -2.65
C ILE A 212 23.01 1.80 -3.15
N VAL A 213 22.67 0.56 -3.51
CA VAL A 213 23.64 -0.44 -4.02
C VAL A 213 23.84 -0.32 -5.54
N GLY A 214 22.77 -0.05 -6.29
CA GLY A 214 22.74 -0.17 -7.75
C GLY A 214 23.20 1.06 -8.54
N VAL A 215 22.86 2.27 -8.08
CA VAL A 215 23.01 3.50 -8.88
C VAL A 215 24.44 3.68 -9.39
N TYR A 216 25.44 3.46 -8.54
CA TYR A 216 26.84 3.67 -8.91
C TYR A 216 27.36 2.71 -10.00
N PHE A 217 26.85 1.48 -10.04
CA PHE A 217 27.34 0.44 -10.95
C PHE A 217 26.52 0.28 -12.22
N THR A 218 25.21 0.54 -12.16
CA THR A 218 24.26 0.27 -13.26
C THR A 218 23.33 1.43 -13.59
N GLY A 219 23.36 2.51 -12.82
CA GLY A 219 22.34 3.57 -12.83
C GLY A 219 21.05 3.18 -12.10
N GLY A 220 20.96 1.97 -11.52
CA GLY A 220 19.79 1.49 -10.78
C GLY A 220 18.55 1.39 -11.66
N SER A 221 18.44 0.32 -12.45
CA SER A 221 17.26 0.13 -13.31
C SER A 221 16.09 -0.47 -12.54
N LEU A 222 16.22 -1.74 -12.14
CA LEU A 222 15.19 -2.64 -11.62
C LEU A 222 13.93 -2.80 -12.49
N ASN A 223 13.79 -2.02 -13.55
CA ASN A 223 12.51 -1.71 -14.18
C ASN A 223 12.73 -1.34 -15.66
N PRO A 224 12.32 -2.20 -16.60
CA PRO A 224 12.47 -1.93 -18.02
C PRO A 224 11.84 -0.60 -18.48
N ALA A 225 10.73 -0.16 -17.88
CA ALA A 225 10.11 1.13 -18.21
C ALA A 225 10.94 2.34 -17.73
N ARG A 226 11.66 2.20 -16.61
CA ARG A 226 12.56 3.22 -16.05
C ARG A 226 13.84 3.41 -16.86
N SER A 227 14.34 2.35 -17.49
CA SER A 227 15.50 2.43 -18.38
C SER A 227 15.11 2.83 -19.80
N PHE A 228 14.02 2.27 -20.33
CA PHE A 228 13.60 2.52 -21.71
C PHE A 228 13.06 3.93 -21.92
N GLY A 229 12.28 4.46 -20.97
CA GLY A 229 11.69 5.80 -21.07
C GLY A 229 12.73 6.91 -21.35
N PRO A 230 13.75 7.08 -20.49
CA PRO A 230 14.84 8.03 -20.73
C PRO A 230 15.60 7.77 -22.02
N ALA A 231 15.97 6.51 -22.30
CA ALA A 231 16.74 6.15 -23.48
C ALA A 231 16.05 6.55 -24.81
N VAL A 232 14.71 6.42 -24.88
CA VAL A 232 13.92 6.93 -26.02
C VAL A 232 13.99 8.46 -26.12
N VAL A 233 13.85 9.17 -25.00
CA VAL A 233 13.77 10.64 -24.95
C VAL A 233 15.12 11.31 -25.23
N THR A 234 16.20 10.80 -24.66
CA THR A 234 17.56 11.30 -24.88
C THR A 234 18.22 10.74 -26.13
N HIS A 235 17.53 9.83 -26.85
CA HIS A 235 18.04 9.09 -28.01
C HIS A 235 19.35 8.31 -27.75
N ASP A 236 19.61 7.93 -26.50
CA ASP A 236 20.81 7.21 -26.08
C ASP A 236 20.49 5.77 -25.64
N PHE A 237 21.03 4.80 -26.37
CA PHE A 237 20.90 3.38 -26.10
C PHE A 237 22.29 2.73 -26.07
N PRO A 238 22.85 2.43 -24.88
CA PRO A 238 24.10 1.69 -24.82
C PRO A 238 23.92 0.29 -25.41
N GLY A 239 24.95 -0.26 -26.07
CA GLY A 239 24.89 -1.60 -26.67
C GLY A 239 24.57 -2.74 -25.68
N TYR A 240 24.73 -2.49 -24.37
CA TYR A 240 24.36 -3.40 -23.29
C TYR A 240 22.96 -3.14 -22.70
N HIS A 241 22.13 -2.24 -23.25
CA HIS A 241 20.82 -1.86 -22.70
C HIS A 241 19.89 -3.06 -22.43
N TRP A 242 20.08 -4.18 -23.14
CA TRP A 242 19.38 -5.44 -22.90
C TRP A 242 19.50 -5.98 -21.45
N ILE A 243 20.55 -5.63 -20.69
CA ILE A 243 20.69 -6.06 -19.28
C ILE A 243 19.57 -5.49 -18.41
N TYR A 244 19.08 -4.29 -18.72
CA TYR A 244 17.96 -3.63 -18.04
C TYR A 244 16.59 -4.24 -18.36
N TRP A 245 16.55 -5.19 -19.29
CA TRP A 245 15.38 -6.02 -19.59
C TRP A 245 15.56 -7.42 -19.00
N VAL A 246 16.68 -8.08 -19.31
CA VAL A 246 16.95 -9.47 -18.94
C VAL A 246 17.21 -9.61 -17.44
N GLY A 247 17.99 -8.71 -16.84
CA GLY A 247 18.28 -8.72 -15.40
C GLY A 247 17.00 -8.64 -14.55
N PRO A 248 16.16 -7.61 -14.73
CA PRO A 248 14.88 -7.52 -14.04
C PRO A 248 13.91 -8.68 -14.31
N CYS A 249 13.86 -9.20 -15.54
CA CYS A 249 13.03 -10.38 -15.85
C CYS A 249 13.52 -11.64 -15.11
N ILE A 250 14.83 -11.88 -15.02
CA ILE A 250 15.39 -13.01 -14.27
C ILE A 250 15.19 -12.81 -12.76
N GLY A 251 15.44 -11.61 -12.22
CA GLY A 251 15.24 -11.30 -10.81
C GLY A 251 13.79 -11.49 -10.34
N SER A 252 12.83 -10.99 -11.11
CA SER A 252 11.39 -11.20 -10.84
C SER A 252 10.98 -12.68 -10.95
N SER A 253 11.54 -13.42 -11.90
CA SER A 253 11.30 -14.87 -12.06
C SER A 253 11.88 -15.68 -10.90
N LEU A 254 13.08 -15.34 -10.43
CA LEU A 254 13.74 -15.97 -9.28
C LEU A 254 12.92 -15.75 -7.99
N ALA A 255 12.51 -14.50 -7.75
CA ALA A 255 11.65 -14.16 -6.62
C ALA A 255 10.29 -14.89 -6.68
N ALA A 256 9.67 -15.00 -7.86
CA ALA A 256 8.40 -15.70 -8.04
C ALA A 256 8.55 -17.21 -7.80
N GLY A 257 9.66 -17.82 -8.23
CA GLY A 257 10.00 -19.20 -7.94
C GLY A 257 10.19 -19.45 -6.44
N PHE A 258 10.95 -18.60 -5.76
CA PHE A 258 11.21 -18.70 -4.33
C PHE A 258 9.95 -18.48 -3.47
N TYR A 259 9.14 -17.46 -3.79
CA TYR A 259 7.85 -17.24 -3.12
C TYR A 259 6.92 -18.46 -3.27
N ARG A 260 6.80 -19.01 -4.49
CA ARG A 260 5.99 -20.22 -4.73
C ARG A 260 6.54 -21.46 -4.02
N PHE A 261 7.86 -21.58 -3.86
CA PHE A 261 8.48 -22.65 -3.07
C PHE A 261 8.13 -22.52 -1.58
N LEU A 262 8.17 -21.30 -1.02
CA LEU A 262 7.76 -21.06 0.38
C LEU A 262 6.25 -21.28 0.60
N LYS A 263 5.38 -20.87 -0.33
CA LYS A 263 3.95 -21.20 -0.29
C LYS A 263 3.67 -22.71 -0.39
N TRP A 264 4.51 -23.46 -1.12
CA TRP A 264 4.42 -24.92 -1.19
C TRP A 264 4.88 -25.62 0.10
N LEU A 265 5.78 -24.98 0.87
CA LEU A 265 6.20 -25.43 2.20
C LEU A 265 5.32 -24.90 3.33
N GLU A 266 4.21 -24.21 3.04
CA GLU A 266 3.27 -23.65 4.02
C GLU A 266 3.98 -22.81 5.11
N TYR A 267 4.87 -21.90 4.67
CA TYR A 267 5.74 -21.09 5.54
C TYR A 267 4.99 -20.32 6.65
N GLU A 268 3.71 -20.04 6.45
CA GLU A 268 2.82 -19.37 7.40
C GLU A 268 2.68 -20.18 8.70
N THR A 269 2.82 -21.50 8.64
CA THR A 269 2.76 -22.39 9.80
C THR A 269 3.94 -22.25 10.76
N VAL A 270 5.08 -21.70 10.30
CA VAL A 270 6.35 -21.64 11.05
C VAL A 270 6.25 -20.80 12.33
N LEU A 271 5.43 -19.75 12.30
CA LEU A 271 5.20 -18.86 13.46
C LEU A 271 3.95 -19.23 14.28
N GLY A 272 3.29 -20.33 13.93
CA GLY A 272 1.98 -20.70 14.47
C GLY A 272 0.83 -19.92 13.83
N PRO A 273 -0.43 -20.21 14.22
CA PRO A 273 -1.58 -19.48 13.70
C PRO A 273 -1.49 -18.00 14.12
N GLU A 274 -1.40 -17.08 13.15
CA GLU A 274 -1.75 -15.69 13.41
C GLU A 274 -3.19 -15.65 13.95
N ASP A 275 -3.43 -14.88 15.02
CA ASP A 275 -4.80 -14.72 15.55
C ASP A 275 -5.74 -14.40 14.39
N PRO A 276 -6.78 -15.24 14.15
CA PRO A 276 -7.62 -15.10 12.97
C PRO A 276 -8.15 -13.68 12.91
N VAL A 277 -8.33 -13.17 11.70
CA VAL A 277 -8.90 -11.85 11.49
C VAL A 277 -10.33 -11.85 12.01
N GLU A 278 -10.49 -11.52 13.29
CA GLU A 278 -11.74 -10.99 13.79
C GLU A 278 -12.04 -9.77 12.93
N GLN A 279 -12.95 -9.95 11.97
CA GLN A 279 -13.81 -8.87 11.51
C GLN A 279 -14.74 -8.51 12.67
N ARG A 280 -14.16 -7.99 13.77
CA ARG A 280 -14.89 -7.50 14.92
C ARG A 280 -15.76 -6.35 14.39
N PRO A 281 -17.09 -6.48 14.38
CA PRO A 281 -17.94 -5.35 14.02
C PRO A 281 -17.61 -4.24 15.02
N LEU A 282 -17.34 -3.02 14.55
CA LEU A 282 -16.90 -1.92 15.43
C LEU A 282 -17.98 -1.48 16.44
N LEU A 283 -19.15 -2.13 16.44
CA LEU A 283 -20.23 -2.00 17.41
C LEU A 283 -20.84 -3.37 17.72
N SER A 284 -20.30 -4.10 18.69
CA SER A 284 -21.07 -5.08 19.45
C SER A 284 -21.54 -4.46 20.77
N PRO A 285 -22.85 -4.35 21.04
CA PRO A 285 -23.31 -3.91 22.35
C PRO A 285 -22.85 -4.92 23.40
N SER A 286 -22.12 -4.44 24.42
CA SER A 286 -21.72 -5.29 25.55
C SER A 286 -22.98 -5.83 26.24
N ALA A 287 -23.25 -7.12 26.08
CA ALA A 287 -24.42 -7.76 26.65
C ALA A 287 -24.27 -7.84 28.17
N SER A 288 -25.04 -7.02 28.87
CA SER A 288 -25.16 -7.00 30.32
C SER A 288 -25.34 -8.41 30.90
N GLN A 289 -24.43 -8.82 31.77
CA GLN A 289 -24.69 -9.87 32.76
C GLN A 289 -24.38 -9.34 34.16
N ALA A 290 -25.45 -9.15 34.92
CA ALA A 290 -25.45 -8.81 36.34
C ALA A 290 -25.40 -10.11 37.19
N PRO A 291 -25.14 -10.03 38.52
CA PRO A 291 -24.39 -11.08 39.23
C PRO A 291 -25.24 -12.14 39.95
N SER A 292 -24.61 -13.27 40.26
CA SER A 292 -25.04 -14.17 41.34
C SER A 292 -23.86 -14.89 42.01
N SER A 293 -23.57 -14.51 43.26
CA SER A 293 -22.74 -15.26 44.24
C SER A 293 -23.68 -16.11 45.14
N PRO A 294 -23.25 -16.84 46.22
CA PRO A 294 -21.90 -16.95 46.83
C PRO A 294 -21.50 -18.34 47.40
N VAL A 295 -20.35 -18.38 48.12
CA VAL A 295 -19.85 -19.37 49.14
C VAL A 295 -19.53 -20.83 48.70
N THR A 296 -18.56 -21.60 49.25
CA THR A 296 -17.71 -21.47 50.47
C THR A 296 -16.40 -22.32 50.40
N THR A 297 -15.28 -21.81 50.97
CA THR A 297 -14.16 -22.54 51.66
C THR A 297 -13.33 -23.63 50.91
N LYS A 298 -12.04 -23.91 51.23
CA LYS A 298 -11.20 -23.64 52.43
C LYS A 298 -9.68 -23.80 52.11
N SER A 299 -8.81 -23.12 52.88
CA SER A 299 -7.42 -23.49 53.34
C SER A 299 -6.42 -24.23 52.41
N GLU A 300 -5.10 -23.98 52.41
CA GLU A 300 -4.19 -23.35 53.40
C GLU A 300 -2.80 -23.04 52.76
N GLN A 301 -2.08 -22.05 53.31
CA GLN A 301 -0.60 -21.93 53.50
C GLN A 301 0.38 -22.23 52.31
N GLU A 302 1.54 -21.57 52.16
CA GLU A 302 2.41 -20.92 53.15
C GLU A 302 3.44 -19.94 52.50
N ALA A 303 3.87 -18.90 53.25
CA ALA A 303 5.13 -18.14 53.13
C ALA A 303 5.46 -17.38 51.79
N VAL A 304 6.06 -16.17 51.74
CA VAL A 304 6.97 -15.43 52.64
C VAL A 304 6.77 -13.89 52.51
N SER A 305 6.90 -13.14 53.63
CA SER A 305 7.22 -11.69 53.79
C SER A 305 6.46 -10.64 52.92
N HIS A 306 5.48 -9.92 53.47
CA HIS A 306 5.64 -8.60 54.16
C HIS A 306 6.31 -7.50 53.30
N ASN A 307 5.60 -6.42 52.91
CA ASN A 307 5.04 -5.30 53.72
C ASN A 307 6.11 -4.27 54.13
N GLU A 308 5.86 -2.96 54.25
CA GLU A 308 4.64 -2.13 54.14
C GLU A 308 5.10 -0.69 53.75
N ALA A 309 4.47 0.01 52.80
CA ALA A 309 3.35 0.95 52.99
C ALA A 309 3.74 2.35 53.52
N VAL A 310 2.71 3.13 53.90
CA VAL A 310 2.68 4.54 54.37
C VAL A 310 2.51 5.54 53.20
N GLN A 311 1.28 5.87 52.79
CA GLN A 311 0.33 6.83 53.44
C GLN A 311 0.80 8.30 53.25
N TRP A 312 -0.03 9.33 53.06
CA TRP A 312 -1.50 9.50 53.10
C TRP A 312 -1.85 10.91 52.53
N ALA A 313 -3.12 11.34 52.67
CA ALA A 313 -3.64 12.71 52.42
C ALA A 313 -3.85 13.13 50.94
N THR A 314 -4.92 13.79 50.49
CA THR A 314 -6.37 13.92 50.81
C THR A 314 -6.87 15.17 50.06
N LYS A 315 -8.09 15.13 49.49
CA LYS A 315 -8.91 16.23 48.92
C LYS A 315 -8.54 16.74 47.50
N GLY A 316 -9.58 16.99 46.69
CA GLY A 316 -9.53 17.61 45.34
C GLY A 316 -9.44 19.15 45.37
N PRO A 317 -9.79 19.91 44.30
CA PRO A 317 -10.94 19.71 43.37
C PRO A 317 -10.66 20.03 41.85
N GLY A 318 -11.68 19.89 40.97
CA GLY A 318 -11.64 20.27 39.53
C GLY A 318 -10.65 19.45 38.68
N GLU A 319 -10.67 19.37 37.35
CA GLU A 319 -11.58 19.76 36.27
C GLU A 319 -11.10 19.00 34.98
N MET A 320 -11.66 19.03 33.76
CA MET A 320 -12.77 19.75 33.09
C MET A 320 -13.35 18.80 32.00
N LYS A 321 -14.56 19.04 31.48
CA LYS A 321 -15.09 18.36 30.26
C LYS A 321 -14.70 19.11 28.99
N VAL A 322 -14.19 18.41 27.97
CA VAL A 322 -14.19 18.92 26.58
C VAL A 322 -15.14 18.06 25.75
N THR A 323 -16.25 18.66 25.32
CA THR A 323 -17.24 18.06 24.41
C THR A 323 -17.20 18.76 23.06
N GLY A 324 -17.02 18.01 21.98
CA GLY A 324 -17.14 18.50 20.61
C GLY A 324 -17.68 17.38 19.70
N PRO A 325 -18.59 17.68 18.76
CA PRO A 325 -19.20 16.65 17.92
C PRO A 325 -18.21 16.16 16.86
N GLY A 326 -17.80 14.89 16.97
CA GLY A 326 -17.07 14.20 15.91
C GLY A 326 -17.98 13.92 14.72
N LEU A 327 -17.43 13.98 13.50
CA LEU A 327 -18.16 13.83 12.23
C LEU A 327 -18.61 12.38 11.92
N GLY A 328 -18.82 11.55 12.96
CA GLY A 328 -19.19 10.13 12.84
C GLY A 328 -20.68 9.83 13.01
N ASP A 329 -21.47 10.74 13.59
CA ASP A 329 -22.84 10.46 14.03
C ASP A 329 -23.94 10.73 12.98
N LEU A 330 -23.59 10.76 11.67
CA LEU A 330 -24.53 11.09 10.57
C LEU A 330 -24.84 9.95 9.59
N GLU A 331 -24.15 8.81 9.66
CA GLU A 331 -24.45 7.63 8.83
C GLU A 331 -24.63 6.38 9.68
N THR A 332 -25.85 6.16 10.19
CA THR A 332 -26.29 4.84 10.68
C THR A 332 -27.16 4.13 9.65
N ASP A 333 -27.00 2.82 9.59
CA ASP A 333 -27.52 1.94 8.54
C ASP A 333 -29.04 1.99 8.33
N GLY A 334 -29.42 1.88 7.06
CA GLY A 334 -30.72 1.45 6.60
C GLY A 334 -30.57 0.64 5.31
N PRO A 335 -31.49 -0.31 5.00
CA PRO A 335 -31.38 -1.13 3.80
C PRO A 335 -31.32 -0.27 2.53
N ARG A 336 -30.38 -0.58 1.63
CA ARG A 336 -30.24 0.11 0.34
C ARG A 336 -31.33 -0.32 -0.64
N GLU A 337 -32.52 0.22 -0.47
CA GLU A 337 -33.56 0.18 -1.51
C GLU A 337 -33.33 1.23 -2.61
N ASN A 338 -33.96 1.02 -3.76
CA ASN A 338 -33.58 1.62 -5.03
C ASN A 338 -33.70 3.15 -5.05
N LEU A 339 -32.68 3.81 -5.60
CA LEU A 339 -32.46 5.26 -5.57
C LEU A 339 -33.27 6.00 -6.66
N HIS A 340 -34.58 5.75 -6.74
CA HIS A 340 -35.47 6.32 -7.77
C HIS A 340 -36.93 6.60 -7.29
N ASP A 341 -37.15 7.02 -6.04
CA ASP A 341 -38.36 7.79 -5.71
C ASP A 341 -38.12 8.77 -4.54
N LEU A 342 -38.14 10.08 -4.82
CA LEU A 342 -37.89 11.13 -3.84
C LEU A 342 -39.16 11.71 -3.20
N ASN A 343 -40.35 11.29 -3.63
CA ASN A 343 -41.62 11.89 -3.17
C ASN A 343 -42.33 11.10 -2.05
N GLN A 344 -41.82 9.94 -1.64
CA GLN A 344 -42.63 8.98 -0.88
C GLN A 344 -42.67 9.19 0.66
N TYR A 345 -41.80 10.02 1.25
CA TYR A 345 -41.69 10.15 2.73
C TYR A 345 -41.44 11.58 3.27
N PRO A 346 -42.40 12.52 3.21
CA PRO A 346 -42.24 13.89 3.73
C PRO A 346 -41.95 13.95 5.24
N GLY A 347 -42.51 13.03 6.05
CA GLY A 347 -42.34 13.04 7.51
C GLY A 347 -40.90 12.83 7.99
N ARG A 348 -40.08 12.05 7.27
CA ARG A 348 -38.68 11.78 7.65
C ARG A 348 -37.76 12.97 7.42
N MET A 349 -38.06 13.81 6.43
CA MET A 349 -37.31 15.03 6.17
C MET A 349 -37.65 16.12 7.19
N ASN A 350 -38.93 16.28 7.52
CA ASN A 350 -39.37 17.24 8.55
C ASN A 350 -38.78 16.90 9.93
N ALA A 351 -38.77 15.62 10.32
CA ALA A 351 -38.13 15.18 11.57
C ALA A 351 -36.60 15.40 11.60
N ARG A 352 -35.93 15.37 10.43
CA ARG A 352 -34.50 15.72 10.32
C ARG A 352 -34.29 17.23 10.46
N LEU A 353 -35.13 18.06 9.83
CA LEU A 353 -35.09 19.52 9.93
C LEU A 353 -35.33 19.99 11.38
N GLU A 354 -36.36 19.46 12.05
CA GLU A 354 -36.67 19.81 13.44
C GLU A 354 -35.53 19.42 14.41
N LYS A 355 -34.81 18.32 14.12
CA LYS A 355 -33.61 17.91 14.87
C LYS A 355 -32.43 18.86 14.62
N ILE A 356 -32.26 19.36 13.40
CA ILE A 356 -31.24 20.36 13.04
C ILE A 356 -31.53 21.70 13.74
N GLU A 357 -32.79 22.17 13.73
CA GLU A 357 -33.20 23.40 14.40
C GLU A 357 -32.95 23.35 15.92
N LYS A 358 -33.27 22.23 16.57
CA LYS A 358 -32.98 22.01 18.01
C LYS A 358 -31.48 22.04 18.32
N LEU A 359 -30.64 21.46 17.46
CA LEU A 359 -29.18 21.49 17.62
C LEU A 359 -28.59 22.89 17.39
N LEU A 360 -29.12 23.64 16.41
CA LEU A 360 -28.73 25.03 16.17
C LEU A 360 -29.12 25.94 17.35
N ALA A 361 -30.33 25.77 17.91
CA ALA A 361 -30.75 26.50 19.10
C ALA A 361 -29.82 26.22 20.31
N GLN A 362 -29.45 24.95 20.54
CA GLN A 362 -28.50 24.58 21.60
C GLN A 362 -27.11 25.19 21.38
N LEU A 363 -26.62 25.28 20.13
CA LEU A 363 -25.33 25.91 19.81
C LEU A 363 -25.34 27.43 20.03
N VAL A 364 -26.46 28.11 19.71
CA VAL A 364 -26.64 29.54 19.98
C VAL A 364 -26.66 29.82 21.49
N GLU A 365 -27.37 29.00 22.26
CA GLU A 365 -27.46 29.17 23.72
C GLU A 365 -26.11 28.89 24.40
N THR A 366 -25.40 27.84 23.97
CA THR A 366 -24.04 27.53 24.44
C THR A 366 -23.06 28.68 24.15
N ARG A 367 -23.19 29.34 22.98
CA ARG A 367 -22.39 30.53 22.65
C ARG A 367 -22.74 31.73 23.51
N ARG A 368 -24.01 31.90 23.93
CA ARG A 368 -24.41 32.97 24.87
C ARG A 368 -23.85 32.73 26.27
N SER A 369 -23.93 31.51 26.79
CA SER A 369 -23.39 31.17 28.12
C SER A 369 -21.86 31.29 28.22
N GLY A 370 -21.14 31.24 27.09
CA GLY A 370 -19.68 31.35 27.05
C GLY A 370 -19.11 32.77 27.15
N VAL A 371 -19.96 33.80 27.30
CA VAL A 371 -19.54 35.22 27.29
C VAL A 371 -19.57 35.88 28.69
N GLU A 372 -20.22 35.26 29.70
CA GLU A 372 -20.49 35.92 30.99
C GLU A 372 -19.52 35.60 32.15
N THR A 373 -18.46 34.80 31.94
CA THR A 373 -17.51 34.44 33.03
C THR A 373 -16.07 34.87 32.76
N SER A 374 -15.79 36.17 32.90
CA SER A 374 -14.44 36.66 33.21
C SER A 374 -14.53 37.91 34.09
N PRO A 375 -14.49 37.77 35.43
CA PRO A 375 -14.23 38.88 36.33
C PRO A 375 -12.76 39.33 36.23
N VAL A 376 -12.52 40.59 36.64
CA VAL A 376 -11.22 41.27 36.70
C VAL A 376 -10.37 40.75 37.86
#